data_AF-A0A964BU59-F1
#
_entry.id   AF-A0A964BU59-F1
#
_cell.length_a   1.000
_cell.length_b   1.000
_cell.length_c   1.000
_cell.angle_alpha   90.00
_cell.angle_beta   90.00
_cell.angle_gamma   90.00
#
_symmetry.space_group_name_H-M   'P 1'
#
loop_
_entity.id
_entity.type
_entity.pdbx_description
1 polymer ?
#
loop_
_entity_poly.entity_id
_entity_poly.type
_entity_poly.pdbx_seq_one_letter_code
_entity_poly.pdbx_strand_id
1 'polypeptide(L)'
;MNTHEESNRAKKAALLAKKDRENIIKNGVNILQHYRSGWSVVEIAAATCESENTSIRISAIRNFINQVNSIMGLIKSHVEGLSDREIAQKLNLEVGIVMEELKWFQKSHIVTQKGQVWIHKKYE
;
A
#
# COMPACT_ATOMS: atom_id res chain seq x y z
N MET A 1 6.43 5.66 -38.06
CA MET A 1 5.22 6.42 -37.71
C MET A 1 4.30 5.47 -36.95
N ASN A 2 4.18 5.59 -35.63
CA ASN A 2 2.97 5.19 -34.90
C ASN A 2 2.89 5.82 -33.50
N THR A 3 3.19 7.12 -33.43
CA THR A 3 2.99 7.96 -32.24
C THR A 3 1.52 7.93 -31.75
N HIS A 4 0.56 7.68 -32.64
CA HIS A 4 -0.86 7.51 -32.30
C HIS A 4 -1.17 6.20 -31.56
N GLU A 5 -0.54 5.08 -31.92
CA GLU A 5 -0.74 3.79 -31.23
C GLU A 5 -0.08 3.78 -29.86
N GLU A 6 1.12 4.36 -29.74
CA GLU A 6 1.81 4.52 -28.46
C GLU A 6 1.05 5.47 -27.52
N SER A 7 0.48 6.57 -28.06
CA SER A 7 -0.38 7.49 -27.30
C SER A 7 -1.64 6.77 -26.77
N ASN A 8 -2.27 5.91 -27.57
CA ASN A 8 -3.45 5.14 -27.15
C ASN A 8 -3.10 4.07 -26.11
N ARG A 9 -1.94 3.41 -26.23
CA ARG A 9 -1.47 2.43 -25.24
C ARG A 9 -1.15 3.10 -23.90
N ALA A 10 -0.48 4.24 -23.90
CA ALA A 10 -0.17 5.00 -22.70
C ALA A 10 -1.45 5.51 -21.98
N LYS A 11 -2.43 6.03 -22.73
CA LYS A 11 -3.72 6.44 -22.17
C LYS A 11 -4.48 5.26 -21.55
N LYS A 12 -4.50 4.11 -22.21
CA LYS A 12 -5.13 2.88 -21.68
C LYS A 12 -4.43 2.40 -20.40
N ALA A 13 -3.10 2.43 -20.35
CA ALA A 13 -2.32 2.07 -19.16
C ALA A 13 -2.60 3.04 -17.99
N ALA A 14 -2.65 4.35 -18.25
CA ALA A 14 -2.96 5.34 -17.22
C ALA A 14 -4.38 5.17 -16.65
N LEU A 15 -5.37 4.90 -17.51
CA LEU A 15 -6.74 4.64 -17.08
C LEU A 15 -6.83 3.38 -16.20
N LEU A 16 -6.12 2.31 -16.57
CA LEU A 16 -6.07 1.07 -15.80
C LEU A 16 -5.37 1.29 -14.45
N ALA A 17 -4.23 1.98 -14.42
CA ALA A 17 -3.55 2.32 -13.18
C ALA A 17 -4.43 3.15 -12.23
N LYS A 18 -5.27 4.05 -12.77
CA LYS A 18 -6.26 4.78 -11.98
C LYS A 18 -7.32 3.83 -11.38
N LYS A 19 -7.90 2.93 -12.18
CA LYS A 19 -8.86 1.93 -11.70
C LYS A 19 -8.25 1.02 -10.64
N ASP A 20 -7.01 0.62 -10.80
CA ASP A 20 -6.30 -0.21 -9.82
C ASP A 20 -6.06 0.54 -8.51
N ARG A 21 -5.70 1.83 -8.58
CA ARG A 21 -5.61 2.68 -7.38
C ARG A 21 -6.95 2.77 -6.66
N GLU A 22 -8.05 2.97 -7.39
CA GLU A 22 -9.41 2.99 -6.82
C GLU A 22 -9.77 1.62 -6.21
N ASN A 23 -9.36 0.52 -6.83
CA ASN A 23 -9.55 -0.82 -6.31
C ASN A 23 -8.79 -1.04 -4.99
N ILE A 24 -7.53 -0.60 -4.93
CA ILE A 24 -6.70 -0.68 -3.71
C ILE A 24 -7.29 0.18 -2.59
N ILE A 25 -7.80 1.37 -2.90
CA ILE A 25 -8.50 2.20 -1.91
C ILE A 25 -9.72 1.45 -1.35
N LYS A 26 -10.53 0.83 -2.22
CA LYS A 26 -11.74 0.10 -1.78
C LYS A 26 -11.44 -1.20 -1.04
N ASN A 27 -10.40 -1.93 -1.46
CA ASN A 27 -10.14 -3.31 -1.03
C ASN A 27 -8.82 -3.49 -0.24
N GLY A 28 -8.10 -2.41 0.06
CA GLY A 28 -6.75 -2.47 0.63
C GLY A 28 -6.66 -3.26 1.93
N VAL A 29 -7.67 -3.15 2.81
CA VAL A 29 -7.74 -3.92 4.06
C VAL A 29 -7.85 -5.42 3.78
N ASN A 30 -8.70 -5.84 2.84
CA ASN A 30 -8.86 -7.25 2.46
C ASN A 30 -7.57 -7.78 1.81
N ILE A 31 -6.93 -6.97 0.96
CA ILE A 31 -5.61 -7.29 0.37
C ILE A 31 -4.58 -7.56 1.47
N LEU A 32 -4.53 -6.71 2.51
CA LEU A 32 -3.63 -6.90 3.65
C LEU A 32 -3.96 -8.14 4.47
N GLN A 33 -5.24 -8.46 4.67
CA GLN A 33 -5.65 -9.68 5.37
C GLN A 33 -5.16 -10.93 4.64
N HIS A 34 -5.32 -11.00 3.32
CA HIS A 34 -4.82 -12.12 2.52
C HIS A 34 -3.29 -12.20 2.54
N TYR A 35 -2.60 -11.07 2.36
CA TYR A 35 -1.15 -11.00 2.42
C TYR A 35 -0.61 -11.50 3.78
N ARG A 36 -1.21 -11.07 4.89
CA ARG A 36 -0.86 -11.54 6.25
C ARG A 36 -1.18 -13.01 6.48
N SER A 37 -2.14 -13.56 5.74
CA SER A 37 -2.49 -15.00 5.76
C SER A 37 -1.53 -15.85 4.91
N GLY A 38 -0.49 -15.25 4.33
CA GLY A 38 0.53 -15.96 3.55
C GLY A 38 0.22 -16.11 2.07
N TRP A 39 -0.83 -15.46 1.56
CA TRP A 39 -1.19 -15.54 0.15
C TRP A 39 -0.16 -14.79 -0.71
N SER A 40 0.16 -15.36 -1.86
CA SER A 40 0.98 -14.69 -2.88
C SER A 40 0.21 -13.55 -3.54
N VAL A 41 0.94 -12.56 -4.07
CA VAL A 41 0.36 -11.44 -4.81
C VAL A 41 -0.51 -11.91 -5.99
N VAL A 42 -0.18 -13.06 -6.59
CA VAL A 42 -0.93 -13.65 -7.69
C VAL A 42 -2.29 -14.17 -7.22
N GLU A 43 -2.32 -14.89 -6.09
CA GLU A 43 -3.57 -15.39 -5.50
C GLU A 43 -4.47 -14.25 -5.05
N ILE A 44 -3.91 -13.20 -4.44
CA ILE A 44 -4.66 -12.00 -4.05
C ILE A 44 -5.22 -11.28 -5.28
N ALA A 45 -4.45 -11.17 -6.36
CA ALA A 45 -4.90 -10.57 -7.60
C ALA A 45 -6.05 -11.37 -8.24
N ALA A 46 -6.01 -12.69 -8.15
CA ALA A 46 -7.08 -13.56 -8.65
C ALA A 46 -8.38 -13.43 -7.83
N ALA A 47 -8.27 -13.25 -6.50
CA ALA A 47 -9.43 -13.15 -5.60
C ALA A 47 -10.17 -11.80 -5.66
N THR A 48 -9.52 -10.73 -6.11
CA THR A 48 -10.03 -9.35 -6.10
C THR A 48 -10.73 -8.94 -7.43
N CYS A 49 -11.55 -9.83 -8.00
CA CYS A 49 -11.99 -9.81 -9.40
C CYS A 49 -12.96 -8.66 -9.78
N GLU A 50 -12.65 -8.03 -10.94
CA GLU A 50 -13.53 -7.52 -12.02
C GLU A 50 -12.58 -6.97 -13.13
N SER A 51 -12.45 -7.64 -14.29
CA SER A 51 -11.72 -7.26 -15.54
C SER A 51 -10.33 -7.86 -15.88
N GLU A 52 -9.94 -7.66 -17.15
CA GLU A 52 -9.23 -8.53 -18.12
C GLU A 52 -7.69 -8.64 -18.03
N ASN A 53 -6.99 -7.88 -17.16
CA ASN A 53 -5.52 -7.79 -17.23
C ASN A 53 -4.80 -8.06 -15.89
N THR A 54 -4.55 -9.34 -15.62
CA THR A 54 -3.97 -9.86 -14.36
C THR A 54 -2.59 -9.29 -14.03
N SER A 55 -1.74 -9.02 -15.03
CA SER A 55 -0.36 -8.55 -14.81
C SER A 55 -0.27 -7.15 -14.20
N ILE A 56 -1.14 -6.23 -14.64
CA ILE A 56 -1.18 -4.84 -14.15
C ILE A 56 -1.67 -4.84 -12.70
N ARG A 57 -2.70 -5.63 -12.38
CA ARG A 57 -3.21 -5.79 -11.02
C ARG A 57 -2.17 -6.39 -10.07
N ILE A 58 -1.46 -7.43 -10.50
CA ILE A 58 -0.33 -8.00 -9.74
C ILE A 58 0.68 -6.90 -9.42
N SER A 59 1.03 -6.06 -10.41
CA SER A 59 1.94 -4.93 -10.19
C SER A 59 1.38 -3.92 -9.19
N ALA A 60 0.10 -3.58 -9.28
CA ALA A 60 -0.54 -2.62 -8.39
C ALA A 60 -0.58 -3.14 -6.93
N ILE A 61 -0.99 -4.39 -6.72
CA ILE A 61 -1.02 -5.03 -5.40
C ILE A 61 0.39 -5.16 -4.82
N ARG A 62 1.38 -5.54 -5.64
CA ARG A 62 2.79 -5.58 -5.22
C ARG A 62 3.28 -4.22 -4.76
N ASN A 63 3.00 -3.17 -5.52
CA ASN A 63 3.40 -1.80 -5.17
C ASN A 63 2.75 -1.37 -3.86
N PHE A 64 1.46 -1.65 -3.69
CA PHE A 64 0.74 -1.39 -2.44
C PHE A 64 1.38 -2.09 -1.24
N ILE A 65 1.66 -3.40 -1.34
CA ILE A 65 2.34 -4.16 -0.28
C ILE A 65 3.73 -3.57 0.02
N ASN A 66 4.47 -3.16 -1.01
CA ASN A 66 5.78 -2.52 -0.82
C ASN A 66 5.68 -1.18 -0.09
N GLN A 67 4.67 -0.36 -0.42
CA GLN A 67 4.42 0.90 0.31
C GLN A 67 4.07 0.62 1.77
N VAL A 68 3.24 -0.39 2.05
CA VAL A 68 2.88 -0.77 3.42
C VAL A 68 4.10 -1.27 4.20
N ASN A 69 4.92 -2.15 3.60
CA ASN A 69 6.17 -2.61 4.21
C ASN A 69 7.16 -1.44 4.48
N SER A 70 7.06 -0.35 3.70
CA SER A 70 7.90 0.84 3.86
C SER A 70 7.51 1.71 5.06
N ILE A 71 6.32 1.54 5.65
CA ILE A 71 5.88 2.25 6.87
C ILE A 71 6.92 2.11 7.97
N MET A 72 7.40 0.89 8.21
CA MET A 72 8.39 0.63 9.25
C MET A 72 9.76 1.22 8.93
N GLY A 73 10.17 1.20 7.66
CA GLY A 73 11.40 1.84 7.23
C GLY A 73 11.36 3.35 7.50
N LEU A 74 10.24 3.98 7.18
CA LEU A 74 10.03 5.40 7.38
C LEU A 74 10.09 5.78 8.86
N ILE A 75 9.36 5.06 9.73
CA ILE A 75 9.40 5.30 11.18
C ILE A 75 10.81 5.09 11.73
N LYS A 76 11.52 4.03 11.32
CA LYS A 76 12.90 3.77 11.76
C LYS A 76 13.89 4.88 11.37
N SER A 77 13.63 5.59 10.28
CA SER A 77 14.49 6.66 9.79
C SER A 77 14.22 8.02 10.43
N HIS A 78 13.08 8.16 11.14
CA HIS A 78 12.63 9.45 11.63
C HIS A 78 12.72 9.53 13.16
N VAL A 79 13.62 10.40 13.63
CA VAL A 79 14.00 10.54 15.05
C VAL A 79 12.89 11.15 15.89
N GLU A 80 12.06 12.02 15.32
CA GLU A 80 11.03 12.80 16.04
C GLU A 80 9.66 12.09 16.10
N GLY A 81 9.52 10.94 15.42
CA GLY A 81 8.23 10.23 15.27
C GLY A 81 7.30 10.88 14.26
N LEU A 82 6.53 10.08 13.51
CA LEU A 82 5.58 10.59 12.50
C LEU A 82 4.14 10.28 12.90
N SER A 83 3.23 11.19 12.58
CA SER A 83 1.79 10.91 12.63
C SER A 83 1.38 9.94 11.51
N ASP A 84 0.24 9.28 11.70
CA ASP A 84 -0.40 8.44 10.69
C ASP A 84 -0.66 9.20 9.38
N ARG A 85 -1.06 10.48 9.47
CA ARG A 85 -1.27 11.36 8.31
C ARG A 85 0.02 11.65 7.55
N GLU A 86 1.12 11.94 8.25
CA GLU A 86 2.41 12.22 7.61
C GLU A 86 2.99 10.96 6.94
N ILE A 87 2.84 9.79 7.58
CA ILE A 87 3.22 8.50 6.99
C ILE A 87 2.40 8.26 5.71
N ALA A 88 1.07 8.45 5.79
CA ALA A 88 0.17 8.27 4.65
C ALA A 88 0.54 9.19 3.49
N GLN A 89 0.82 10.46 3.76
CA GLN A 89 1.24 11.42 2.75
C GLN A 89 2.58 11.04 2.11
N LYS A 90 3.58 10.69 2.92
CA LYS A 90 4.93 10.33 2.43
C LYS A 90 4.93 9.05 1.60
N LEU A 91 4.07 8.09 1.94
CA LEU A 91 3.98 6.81 1.24
C LEU A 91 2.88 6.78 0.17
N ASN A 92 2.13 7.87 0.01
CA ASN A 92 0.94 7.95 -0.87
C ASN A 92 -0.03 6.78 -0.62
N LEU A 93 -0.37 6.58 0.65
CA LEU A 93 -1.33 5.60 1.14
C LEU A 93 -2.56 6.30 1.70
N GLU A 94 -3.67 5.56 1.79
CA GLU A 94 -4.83 6.02 2.55
C GLU A 94 -4.53 5.96 4.05
N VAL A 95 -4.96 6.99 4.79
CA VAL A 95 -4.73 7.08 6.25
C VAL A 95 -5.32 5.87 6.97
N GLY A 96 -6.50 5.39 6.58
CA GLY A 96 -7.12 4.20 7.18
C GLY A 96 -6.24 2.95 7.06
N ILE A 97 -5.57 2.74 5.92
CA ILE A 97 -4.61 1.63 5.74
C ILE A 97 -3.42 1.79 6.68
N VAL A 98 -2.87 3.00 6.78
CA VAL A 98 -1.74 3.29 7.66
C VAL A 98 -2.12 3.05 9.12
N MET A 99 -3.30 3.52 9.55
CA MET A 99 -3.79 3.28 10.91
C MET A 99 -3.93 1.79 11.23
N GLU A 100 -4.50 1.00 10.31
CA GLU A 100 -4.67 -0.44 10.49
C GLU A 100 -3.31 -1.18 10.53
N GLU A 101 -2.35 -0.77 9.71
CA GLU A 101 -1.01 -1.35 9.74
C GLU A 101 -0.26 -0.99 11.03
N LEU A 102 -0.34 0.27 11.47
CA LEU A 102 0.32 0.72 12.70
C LEU A 102 -0.26 0.07 13.95
N LYS A 103 -1.58 -0.12 14.02
CA LYS A 103 -2.23 -0.93 15.06
C LYS A 103 -1.69 -2.37 15.06
N TRP A 104 -1.49 -2.95 13.88
CA TRP A 104 -0.95 -4.31 13.76
C TRP A 104 0.52 -4.38 14.24
N PHE A 105 1.36 -3.42 13.85
CA PHE A 105 2.74 -3.33 14.34
C PHE A 105 2.83 -3.07 15.85
N GLN A 106 1.91 -2.27 16.39
CA GLN A 106 1.84 -2.00 17.83
C GLN A 106 1.49 -3.25 18.62
N LYS A 107 0.49 -4.03 18.17
CA LYS A 107 0.16 -5.35 18.77
C LYS A 107 1.35 -6.32 18.70
N SER A 108 2.16 -6.20 17.65
CA SER A 108 3.39 -6.97 17.47
C SER A 108 4.58 -6.43 18.27
N HIS A 109 4.39 -5.37 19.06
CA HIS A 109 5.41 -4.71 19.90
C HIS A 109 6.61 -4.16 19.11
N ILE A 110 6.42 -3.81 17.84
CA ILE A 110 7.47 -3.26 16.95
C ILE A 110 7.53 -1.74 17.06
N VAL A 111 6.37 -1.09 17.22
CA VAL A 111 6.21 0.36 17.39
C VAL A 111 5.44 0.68 18.65
N THR A 112 5.60 1.90 19.15
CA THR A 112 4.78 2.49 20.21
C THR A 112 4.21 3.83 19.73
N GLN A 113 3.03 4.18 20.25
CA GLN A 113 2.40 5.47 19.99
C GLN A 113 2.71 6.41 21.15
N LYS A 114 3.38 7.53 20.86
CA LYS A 114 3.64 8.61 21.84
C LYS A 114 2.85 9.84 21.42
N GLY A 115 1.75 10.12 22.11
CA GLY A 115 0.83 11.18 21.72
C GLY A 115 0.24 10.91 20.33
N GLN A 116 0.51 11.79 19.37
CA GLN A 116 0.02 11.68 17.99
C GLN A 116 1.00 11.01 17.02
N VAL A 117 2.21 10.66 17.48
CA VAL A 117 3.26 10.10 16.62
C VAL A 117 3.56 8.65 16.92
N TRP A 118 4.07 7.96 15.91
CA TRP A 118 4.51 6.57 15.95
C TRP A 118 6.02 6.50 15.95
N ILE A 119 6.57 5.71 16.87
CA ILE A 119 8.01 5.56 17.07
C ILE A 119 8.35 4.07 17.08
N HIS A 120 9.47 3.72 16.47
CA HIS A 120 9.98 2.36 16.53
C HIS A 120 10.52 2.09 17.94
N LYS A 121 10.19 0.94 18.54
CA LYS A 121 10.53 0.60 19.93
C LYS A 121 12.01 0.82 20.32
N LYS A 122 12.95 0.59 19.40
CA LYS A 122 14.39 0.88 19.60
C LYS A 122 14.74 2.35 19.92
N TYR A 123 13.85 3.29 19.63
CA TYR A 123 14.02 4.74 19.83
C TYR A 123 13.00 5.29 20.84
N GLU A 124 12.25 4.40 21.51
CA GLU A 124 11.44 4.78 22.66
C GLU A 124 12.32 5.24 23.82
#